data_AF-W2SL95-F1
#
_entry.id   AF-W2SL95-F1
#
_cell.length_a   1.000
_cell.length_b   1.000
_cell.length_c   1.000
_cell.angle_alpha   90.00
_cell.angle_beta   90.00
_cell.angle_gamma   90.00
#
_symmetry.space_group_name_H-M   'P 1'
#
loop_
_entity.id
_entity.type
_entity.pdbx_description
1 polymer ?
#
loop_
_entity_poly.entity_id
_entity_poly.type
_entity_poly.pdbx_seq_one_letter_code
_entity_poly.pdbx_strand_id
1 'polypeptide(L)'
;MMLFSAEILPNVPSIEEQEEQRFHANDGDRLCNSPELKRLLRKHMADNPESSKMNLVNALFPEGDHFFVVCSSGDSVYSAPRSSIFCSSSSTTSNHSCYIFGI
;
A
#
# COMPACT_ATOMS: atom_id res chain seq x y z
N MET A 1 45.12 -36.45 -2.24
CA MET A 1 44.56 -35.09 -2.44
C MET A 1 43.06 -35.26 -2.64
N MET A 2 42.26 -34.97 -1.60
CA MET A 2 40.80 -34.89 -1.70
C MET A 2 40.40 -33.52 -1.15
N LEU A 3 39.63 -32.78 -1.95
CA LEU A 3 39.05 -31.48 -1.61
C LEU A 3 37.74 -31.74 -0.85
N PHE A 4 37.53 -31.06 0.28
CA PHE A 4 36.22 -30.90 0.91
C PHE A 4 35.75 -29.46 0.68
N SER A 5 34.57 -29.32 0.08
CA SER A 5 33.87 -28.04 -0.13
C SER A 5 33.37 -27.51 1.21
N ALA A 6 33.64 -26.23 1.50
CA ALA A 6 33.00 -25.51 2.60
C ALA A 6 31.69 -24.89 2.07
N GLU A 7 30.58 -25.21 2.72
CA GLU A 7 29.25 -24.68 2.46
C GLU A 7 29.21 -23.17 2.79
N ILE A 8 28.63 -22.38 1.88
CA ILE A 8 28.41 -20.95 2.04
C ILE A 8 27.18 -20.77 2.95
N LEU A 9 27.37 -20.23 4.15
CA LEU A 9 26.28 -19.82 5.02
C LEU A 9 25.50 -18.65 4.37
N PRO A 10 24.15 -18.62 4.42
CA PRO A 10 23.39 -17.50 3.92
C PRO A 10 23.73 -16.24 4.73
N ASN A 11 24.07 -15.17 4.03
CA ASN A 11 24.41 -13.88 4.61
C ASN A 11 23.18 -13.31 5.32
N VAL A 12 23.15 -13.36 6.65
CA VAL A 12 22.10 -12.74 7.47
C VAL A 12 22.45 -11.25 7.57
N PRO A 13 21.63 -10.33 7.02
CA PRO A 13 21.93 -8.91 7.10
C PRO A 13 21.96 -8.46 8.57
N SER A 14 22.81 -7.47 8.86
CA SER A 14 22.97 -6.97 10.23
C SER A 14 21.68 -6.30 10.71
N ILE A 15 21.50 -6.20 12.03
CA ILE A 15 20.33 -5.55 12.64
C ILE A 15 20.19 -4.10 12.13
N GLU A 16 21.31 -3.43 11.89
CA GLU A 16 21.37 -2.05 11.36
C GLU A 16 20.90 -1.97 9.90
N GLU A 17 21.29 -2.93 9.05
CA GLU A 17 20.80 -3.03 7.66
C GLU A 17 19.30 -3.39 7.60
N GLN A 18 18.80 -4.16 8.57
CA GLN A 18 17.36 -4.42 8.69
C GLN A 18 16.58 -3.19 9.14
N GLU A 19 17.16 -2.31 9.96
CA GLU A 19 16.50 -1.08 10.43
C GLU A 19 16.39 -0.01 9.34
N GLU A 20 17.39 0.13 8.47
CA GLU A 20 17.30 1.02 7.30
C GLU A 20 16.25 0.54 6.27
N GLN A 21 15.96 -0.77 6.26
CA GLN A 21 14.89 -1.39 5.46
C GLN A 21 13.57 -1.54 6.21
N ARG A 22 13.47 -1.10 7.48
CA ARG A 22 12.18 -1.09 8.18
C ARG A 22 11.32 -0.02 7.54
N PHE A 23 10.26 -0.47 6.87
CA PHE A 23 9.05 0.33 6.74
C PHE A 23 8.60 0.65 8.17
N HIS A 24 8.98 1.82 8.68
CA HIS A 24 8.34 2.38 9.86
C HIS A 24 6.85 2.42 9.52
N ALA A 25 6.07 1.69 10.31
CA ALA A 25 4.63 1.75 10.33
C ALA A 25 4.24 2.51 11.60
N ASN A 26 4.22 3.83 11.51
CA ASN A 26 3.38 4.68 12.34
C ASN A 26 1.95 4.14 12.28
N ASP A 27 1.16 4.26 13.34
CA ASP A 27 -0.25 3.84 13.36
C ASP A 27 -1.11 4.57 12.30
N GLY A 28 -0.57 5.65 11.72
CA GLY A 28 -1.11 6.37 10.55
C GLY A 28 -0.48 6.01 9.20
N ASP A 29 0.39 5.00 9.12
CA ASP A 29 1.08 4.65 7.88
C ASP A 29 0.14 3.99 6.89
N ARG A 30 -0.33 4.86 6.00
CA ARG A 30 -1.11 4.57 4.82
C ARG A 30 -0.24 3.77 3.85
N LEU A 31 -0.27 2.46 4.05
CA LEU A 31 0.39 1.44 3.26
C LEU A 31 0.05 1.65 1.78
N CYS A 32 1.10 1.76 0.97
CA CYS A 32 0.97 1.86 -0.47
C CYS A 32 2.25 1.35 -1.14
N ASN A 33 2.12 0.27 -1.91
CA ASN A 33 3.25 -0.37 -2.61
C ASN A 33 3.40 0.09 -4.08
N SER A 34 2.56 1.02 -4.54
CA SER A 34 2.65 1.64 -5.86
C SER A 34 2.74 3.17 -5.74
N PRO A 35 3.89 3.78 -6.07
CA PRO A 35 4.07 5.24 -6.01
C PRO A 35 3.09 6.01 -6.90
N GLU A 36 2.73 5.45 -8.06
CA GLU A 36 1.80 6.04 -9.01
C GLU A 36 0.39 6.06 -8.44
N LEU A 37 -0.08 4.92 -7.91
CA LEU A 37 -1.37 4.86 -7.22
C LEU A 37 -1.39 5.73 -5.96
N LYS A 38 -0.27 5.90 -5.25
CA LYS A 38 -0.20 6.83 -4.11
C LYS A 38 -0.54 8.26 -4.52
N ARG A 39 0.00 8.71 -5.66
CA ARG A 39 -0.23 10.06 -6.20
C ARG A 39 -1.66 10.21 -6.68
N LEU A 40 -2.17 9.23 -7.43
CA LEU A 40 -3.55 9.20 -7.90
C LEU A 40 -4.52 9.23 -6.71
N LEU A 41 -4.34 8.33 -5.74
CA LEU A 41 -5.18 8.22 -4.56
C LEU A 41 -5.28 9.54 -3.80
N ARG A 42 -4.13 10.20 -3.53
CA ARG A 42 -4.11 11.51 -2.86
C ARG A 42 -4.79 12.63 -3.67
N LYS A 43 -4.59 12.64 -4.98
CA LYS A 43 -5.15 13.67 -5.87
C LYS A 43 -6.68 13.62 -5.94
N HIS A 44 -7.25 12.43 -5.78
CA HIS A 44 -8.69 12.18 -5.98
C HIS A 44 -9.50 12.02 -4.68
N MET A 45 -8.87 12.24 -3.51
CA MET A 45 -9.61 12.40 -2.25
C MET A 45 -10.51 13.65 -2.31
N ALA A 46 -11.74 13.51 -1.84
CA ALA A 46 -12.73 14.59 -1.72
C ALA A 46 -13.20 14.74 -0.27
N ASP A 47 -14.16 15.63 -0.01
CA ASP A 47 -14.65 15.92 1.35
C ASP A 47 -15.57 14.83 1.94
N ASN A 48 -15.88 13.79 1.18
CA ASN A 48 -16.69 12.66 1.64
C ASN A 48 -16.28 11.35 0.94
N PRO A 49 -16.59 10.17 1.51
CA PRO A 49 -16.16 8.88 0.96
C PRO A 49 -16.80 8.55 -0.40
N GLU A 50 -18.05 8.94 -0.64
CA GLU A 50 -18.77 8.64 -1.88
C GLU A 50 -18.13 9.38 -3.06
N SER A 51 -17.91 10.70 -2.92
CA SER A 51 -17.22 11.50 -3.92
C SER A 51 -15.78 11.05 -4.13
N SER A 52 -15.07 10.65 -3.06
CA SER A 52 -13.72 10.10 -3.18
C SER A 52 -13.72 8.79 -3.98
N LYS A 53 -14.65 7.87 -3.69
CA LYS A 53 -14.79 6.62 -4.43
C LYS A 53 -15.10 6.87 -5.90
N MET A 54 -16.05 7.75 -6.20
CA MET A 54 -16.42 8.10 -7.57
C MET A 54 -15.22 8.68 -8.34
N ASN A 55 -14.49 9.61 -7.75
CA ASN A 55 -13.30 10.20 -8.35
C ASN A 55 -12.20 9.15 -8.63
N LEU A 56 -11.98 8.23 -7.69
CA LEU A 56 -10.97 7.18 -7.82
C LEU A 56 -11.35 6.15 -8.88
N VAL A 57 -12.60 5.70 -8.90
CA VAL A 57 -13.10 4.76 -9.92
C VAL A 57 -12.98 5.39 -11.32
N ASN A 58 -13.38 6.66 -11.48
CA ASN A 58 -13.24 7.36 -12.76
C ASN A 58 -11.78 7.54 -13.19
N ALA A 59 -10.88 7.81 -12.24
CA ALA A 59 -9.45 7.99 -12.52
C ALA A 59 -8.75 6.67 -12.88
N LEU A 60 -9.23 5.54 -12.35
CA LEU A 60 -8.70 4.21 -12.61
C LEU A 60 -9.37 3.52 -13.80
N PHE A 61 -10.49 4.04 -14.30
CA PHE A 61 -11.20 3.49 -15.46
C PHE A 61 -10.30 3.20 -16.68
N PRO A 62 -9.32 4.06 -17.05
CA PRO A 62 -8.41 3.79 -18.17
C PRO A 62 -7.50 2.57 -17.95
N GLU A 63 -7.25 2.20 -16.70
CA GLU A 63 -6.41 1.04 -16.33
C GLU A 63 -7.19 -0.28 -16.43
N GLY A 64 -8.51 -0.24 -16.68
CA GLY A 64 -9.38 -1.41 -16.78
C GLY A 64 -9.88 -1.93 -15.42
N ASP A 65 -10.50 -3.12 -15.44
CA ASP A 65 -11.16 -3.73 -14.26
C ASP A 65 -10.18 -4.38 -13.27
N HIS A 66 -8.94 -3.90 -13.22
CA HIS A 66 -7.86 -4.44 -12.38
C HIS A 66 -7.88 -3.90 -10.95
N PHE A 67 -8.74 -2.92 -10.65
CA PHE A 67 -8.74 -2.25 -9.36
C PHE A 67 -10.11 -2.25 -8.69
N PHE A 68 -10.11 -2.59 -7.41
CA PHE A 68 -11.24 -2.46 -6.52
C PHE A 68 -11.04 -1.32 -5.53
N VAL A 69 -12.03 -0.42 -5.42
CA VAL A 69 -11.96 0.78 -4.58
C VAL A 69 -12.99 0.72 -3.45
N VAL A 70 -12.52 0.88 -2.23
CA VAL A 70 -13.34 1.01 -1.03
C VAL A 70 -13.09 2.36 -0.38
N CYS A 71 -14.15 3.10 -0.05
CA CYS A 71 -14.05 4.28 0.80
C CYS A 71 -15.09 4.17 1.92
N SER A 72 -14.70 4.48 3.15
CA SER A 72 -15.55 4.40 4.33
C SER A 72 -15.33 5.59 5.27
N SER A 73 -16.39 6.04 5.92
CA SER A 73 -16.29 6.97 7.04
C SER A 73 -15.80 6.24 8.29
N GLY A 74 -15.05 6.95 9.14
CA GLY A 74 -14.50 6.40 10.38
C GLY A 74 -13.34 5.43 10.16
N ASP A 75 -12.98 4.70 11.21
CA ASP A 75 -11.84 3.80 11.21
C ASP A 75 -12.27 2.43 10.69
N SER A 76 -11.74 2.07 9.53
CA SER A 76 -11.87 0.73 8.95
C SER A 76 -10.48 0.16 8.71
N VAL A 77 -10.34 -1.16 8.84
CA VAL A 77 -9.07 -1.83 8.59
C VAL A 77 -9.30 -2.89 7.53
N TYR A 78 -8.51 -2.81 6.46
CA TYR A 78 -8.52 -3.78 5.38
C TYR A 78 -7.10 -4.28 5.14
N SER A 79 -6.99 -5.53 4.69
CA SER A 79 -5.72 -6.18 4.38
C SER A 79 -5.79 -6.84 3.01
N ALA A 80 -4.65 -6.93 2.33
CA ALA A 80 -4.50 -7.62 1.05
C ALA A 80 -3.30 -8.57 1.09
N PRO A 81 -3.25 -9.62 0.24
CA PRO A 81 -2.09 -10.49 0.13
C PRO A 81 -0.80 -9.69 -0.15
N ARG A 82 0.36 -10.13 0.38
CA ARG A 82 1.63 -9.39 0.26
C ARG A 82 2.07 -9.13 -1.19
N SER A 83 1.69 -10.00 -2.12
CA SER A 83 1.99 -9.89 -3.54
C SER A 83 1.01 -9.02 -4.33
N SER A 84 -0.09 -8.57 -3.71
CA SER A 84 -1.09 -7.73 -4.38
C SER A 84 -0.70 -6.27 -4.40
N ILE A 85 -1.18 -5.52 -5.38
CA ILE A 85 -1.09 -4.07 -5.37
C ILE A 85 -2.09 -3.54 -4.32
N PHE A 86 -1.63 -2.70 -3.42
CA PHE A 86 -2.46 -2.15 -2.35
C PHE A 86 -2.02 -0.73 -2.02
N CYS A 87 -2.98 0.19 -1.93
CA CYS A 87 -2.77 1.55 -1.47
C CYS A 87 -3.93 2.04 -0.61
N SER A 88 -3.62 2.79 0.44
CA SER A 88 -4.60 3.40 1.33
C SER A 88 -4.33 4.89 1.55
N SER A 89 -5.37 5.65 1.89
CA SER A 89 -5.28 7.07 2.21
C SER A 89 -6.48 7.52 3.02
N SER A 90 -6.25 8.22 4.14
CA SER A 90 -7.28 8.89 4.92
C SER A 90 -7.37 10.41 4.69
N SER A 91 -8.52 11.01 4.96
CA SER A 91 -8.66 12.46 5.04
C SER A 91 -8.89 12.83 6.49
N THR A 92 -8.00 13.65 7.07
CA THR A 92 -8.12 14.12 8.46
C THR A 92 -9.18 15.20 8.61
N THR A 93 -9.57 15.87 7.52
CA THR A 93 -10.60 16.93 7.55
C THR A 93 -12.00 16.33 7.53
N SER A 94 -12.21 15.26 6.76
CA SER A 94 -13.52 14.64 6.54
C SER A 94 -13.69 13.27 7.19
N ASN A 95 -12.69 12.80 7.95
CA ASN A 95 -12.72 11.55 8.72
C ASN A 95 -13.20 10.33 7.91
N HIS A 96 -12.63 10.15 6.73
CA HIS A 96 -12.86 8.97 5.90
C HIS A 96 -11.56 8.44 5.31
N SER A 97 -11.56 7.16 4.99
CA SER A 97 -10.42 6.44 4.43
C SER A 97 -10.81 5.77 3.13
N CYS A 98 -9.88 5.72 2.19
CA CYS A 98 -10.01 5.04 0.91
C CYS A 98 -8.88 4.04 0.70
N TYR A 99 -9.21 2.93 0.05
CA TYR A 99 -8.35 1.78 -0.20
C TYR A 99 -8.50 1.37 -1.67
N ILE A 100 -7.38 1.06 -2.31
CA ILE A 100 -7.31 0.52 -3.67
C ILE A 100 -6.63 -0.85 -3.58
N PHE A 101 -7.28 -1.85 -4.15
CA PHE A 101 -6.76 -3.22 -4.27
C PHE A 101 -6.60 -3.55 -5.74
N GLY A 102 -5.41 -4.00 -6.15
CA GLY A 102 -5.19 -4.62 -7.45
C GLY A 102 -5.64 -6.09 -7.41
N ILE A 103 -6.37 -6.50 -8.44
CA ILE A 103 -6.90 -7.86 -8.63
C ILE A 103 -6.02 -8.62 -9.60
#